data_AF-A0A535IZ00-F1
#
_entry.id   AF-A0A535IZ00-F1
#
_cell.length_a   1.000
_cell.length_b   1.000
_cell.length_c   1.000
_cell.angle_alpha   90.00
_cell.angle_beta   90.00
_cell.angle_gamma   90.00
#
_symmetry.space_group_name_H-M   'P 1'
#
loop_
_entity.id
_entity.type
_entity.pdbx_description
1 polymer ?
#
loop_
_entity_poly.entity_id
_entity_poly.type
_entity_poly.pdbx_seq_one_letter_code
_entity_poly.pdbx_strand_id
1 'polypeptide(L)'
;PRITSWTDHQYPTRQEDGIMVRFDGATGYAYDGHRGTDFAVPSNTAVVAADAGTVIYSEWSDSGGWGVVIDHTFDRTAYFHNNQLFVYPGQHVSRGQLIALSGSTGNSTGPHVHFEVRDLLTP
;
A
#
# COMPACT_ATOMS: atom_id res chain seq x y z
N PRO A 1 7.95 10.06 -11.56
CA PRO A 1 7.72 9.37 -10.26
C PRO A 1 8.89 8.42 -9.96
N ARG A 2 9.65 8.66 -8.88
CA ARG A 2 10.62 7.68 -8.39
C ARG A 2 9.82 6.58 -7.68
N ILE A 3 10.00 5.33 -8.09
CA ILE A 3 9.54 4.17 -7.31
C ILE A 3 10.47 4.10 -6.10
N THR A 4 9.91 4.15 -4.90
CA THR A 4 10.65 4.03 -3.65
C THR A 4 10.17 2.80 -2.90
N SER A 5 10.18 1.64 -3.54
CA SER A 5 10.12 0.38 -2.79
C SER A 5 11.52 0.16 -2.21
N TRP A 6 11.65 0.40 -0.90
CA TRP A 6 12.87 0.14 -0.10
C TRP A 6 12.48 -0.42 1.28
N THR A 7 11.62 -1.45 1.31
CA THR A 7 11.10 -2.15 2.51
C THR A 7 9.97 -1.40 3.19
N ASP A 8 8.80 -2.03 3.32
CA ASP A 8 7.62 -1.35 3.89
C ASP A 8 7.88 -0.74 5.26
N HIS A 9 8.75 -1.31 6.11
CA HIS A 9 9.00 -0.73 7.44
C HIS A 9 10.45 -0.75 7.98
N GLN A 10 11.52 -0.78 7.16
CA GLN A 10 12.96 -0.86 7.55
C GLN A 10 13.24 -1.97 8.62
N TYR A 11 13.85 -3.13 8.39
CA TYR A 11 14.63 -3.78 7.35
C TYR A 11 14.73 -5.28 7.81
N PRO A 12 15.29 -6.21 7.01
CA PRO A 12 16.75 -6.33 6.98
C PRO A 12 17.39 -5.95 5.67
N THR A 13 18.56 -5.34 5.73
CA THR A 13 19.43 -5.22 4.55
C THR A 13 19.61 -6.60 3.95
N ARG A 14 19.03 -6.83 2.78
CA ARG A 14 19.35 -7.99 1.94
C ARG A 14 20.86 -7.92 1.69
N GLN A 15 21.59 -8.77 2.39
CA GLN A 15 23.00 -9.01 2.06
C GLN A 15 23.04 -9.70 0.69
N GLU A 16 24.14 -9.55 -0.06
CA GLU A 16 24.29 -10.13 -1.40
C GLU A 16 24.07 -11.66 -1.41
N ASP A 17 24.17 -12.30 -0.25
CA ASP A 17 23.95 -13.73 0.02
C ASP A 17 22.48 -14.14 0.22
N GLY A 18 21.53 -13.20 0.23
CA GLY A 18 20.10 -13.47 0.40
C GLY A 18 19.64 -13.68 1.85
N ILE A 19 20.48 -13.37 2.85
CA ILE A 19 20.14 -13.47 4.28
C ILE A 19 19.51 -12.16 4.78
N MET A 20 18.43 -12.30 5.55
CA MET A 20 17.71 -11.19 6.18
C MET A 20 17.96 -11.19 7.71
N VAL A 21 18.50 -10.09 8.23
CA VAL A 21 18.76 -9.74 9.66
C VAL A 21 17.69 -8.84 10.29
N ARG A 22 16.74 -9.41 11.02
CA ARG A 22 15.61 -8.69 11.64
C ARG A 22 16.06 -7.57 12.59
N PHE A 23 15.16 -6.64 12.91
CA PHE A 23 15.42 -5.53 13.85
C PHE A 23 15.84 -5.97 15.27
N ASP A 24 15.60 -7.23 15.64
CA ASP A 24 15.97 -7.85 16.92
C ASP A 24 17.31 -8.63 16.87
N GLY A 25 18.00 -8.62 15.73
CA GLY A 25 19.28 -9.32 15.53
C GLY A 25 19.16 -10.79 15.10
N ALA A 26 17.94 -11.32 14.92
CA ALA A 26 17.75 -12.67 14.40
C ALA A 26 18.03 -12.76 12.90
N THR A 27 18.72 -13.82 12.45
CA THR A 27 19.03 -14.10 11.04
C THR A 27 18.20 -15.25 10.49
N GLY A 28 17.66 -15.11 9.27
CA GLY A 28 16.95 -16.21 8.59
C GLY A 28 16.77 -16.01 7.08
N TYR A 29 16.39 -17.08 6.38
CA TYR A 29 15.88 -17.01 5.00
C TYR A 29 14.44 -16.48 5.05
N ALA A 30 14.20 -15.23 4.67
CA ALA A 30 12.87 -14.63 4.76
C ALA A 30 12.44 -14.06 3.39
N TYR A 31 11.23 -14.44 2.97
CA TYR A 31 10.46 -13.75 1.93
C TYR A 31 10.00 -12.40 2.48
N ASP A 32 10.32 -11.31 1.79
CA ASP A 32 10.31 -9.92 2.29
C ASP A 32 8.92 -9.28 2.50
N GLY A 33 7.82 -10.03 2.42
CA GLY A 33 6.51 -9.58 2.95
C GLY A 33 5.84 -8.35 2.31
N HIS A 34 6.53 -7.52 1.52
CA HIS A 34 6.01 -6.33 0.86
C HIS A 34 5.23 -6.74 -0.39
N ARG A 35 3.90 -6.73 -0.29
CA ARG A 35 3.00 -7.19 -1.36
C ARG A 35 2.66 -6.08 -2.37
N GLY A 36 3.38 -4.96 -2.33
CA GLY A 36 3.05 -3.74 -3.06
C GLY A 36 4.24 -2.98 -3.59
N THR A 37 3.96 -1.79 -4.11
CA THR A 37 4.91 -0.79 -4.56
C THR A 37 4.66 0.51 -3.82
N ASP A 38 5.71 1.09 -3.25
CA ASP A 38 5.61 2.38 -2.56
C ASP A 38 6.03 3.53 -3.48
N PHE A 39 5.18 4.54 -3.51
CA PHE A 39 5.42 5.78 -4.23
C PHE A 39 5.65 6.91 -3.22
N ALA A 40 6.90 7.32 -3.05
CA ALA A 40 7.22 8.51 -2.26
C ALA A 40 6.60 9.74 -2.90
N VAL A 41 5.68 10.35 -2.16
CA VAL A 41 4.96 11.56 -2.54
C VAL A 41 4.76 12.43 -1.30
N PRO A 42 4.74 13.77 -1.43
CA PRO A 42 4.41 14.63 -0.31
C PRO A 42 3.08 14.25 0.32
N SER A 43 2.92 14.48 1.63
CA SER A 43 1.62 14.35 2.29
C SER A 43 0.56 15.19 1.57
N ASN A 44 -0.66 14.69 1.57
CA ASN A 44 -1.82 15.28 0.92
C ASN A 44 -1.72 15.37 -0.61
N THR A 45 -0.90 14.52 -1.24
CA THR A 45 -0.94 14.32 -2.68
C THR A 45 -2.20 13.53 -3.04
N ALA A 46 -2.86 13.91 -4.15
CA ALA A 46 -4.06 13.22 -4.63
C ALA A 46 -3.76 11.75 -4.95
N VAL A 47 -4.54 10.85 -4.36
CA VAL A 47 -4.53 9.41 -4.68
C VAL A 47 -5.81 9.10 -5.44
N VAL A 48 -5.66 8.54 -6.64
CA VAL A 48 -6.75 8.26 -7.57
C VAL A 48 -6.89 6.77 -7.84
N ALA A 49 -8.10 6.32 -8.15
CA ALA A 49 -8.37 4.94 -8.52
C ALA A 49 -7.60 4.57 -9.80
N ALA A 50 -6.81 3.49 -9.76
CA ALA A 50 -6.04 2.98 -10.88
C ALA A 50 -6.93 2.49 -12.03
N ASP A 51 -8.09 1.93 -11.71
CA ASP A 51 -9.14 1.55 -12.65
C ASP A 51 -10.55 1.74 -12.05
N ALA A 52 -11.59 1.59 -12.87
CA ALA A 52 -12.99 1.62 -12.42
C ALA A 52 -13.34 0.35 -11.63
N GLY A 53 -14.20 0.47 -10.63
CA GLY A 53 -14.58 -0.66 -9.79
C GLY A 53 -15.45 -0.28 -8.61
N THR A 54 -15.66 -1.23 -7.71
CA THR A 54 -16.44 -1.03 -6.49
C THR A 54 -15.51 -1.00 -5.28
N VAL A 55 -15.63 0.04 -4.45
CA VAL A 55 -14.89 0.13 -3.19
C VAL A 55 -15.41 -0.97 -2.26
N ILE A 56 -14.52 -1.86 -1.82
CA ILE A 56 -14.84 -2.95 -0.88
C ILE A 56 -14.27 -2.73 0.53
N TYR A 57 -13.35 -1.77 0.66
CA TYR A 57 -12.77 -1.37 1.94
C TYR A 57 -12.43 0.12 1.89
N SER A 58 -12.72 0.86 2.95
CA SER A 58 -12.35 2.27 3.12
C SER A 58 -12.32 2.62 4.61
N GLU A 59 -11.35 2.05 5.33
CA GLU A 59 -11.29 2.10 6.79
C GLU A 59 -9.84 2.17 7.30
N TRP A 60 -9.66 2.18 8.62
CA TRP A 60 -8.36 2.11 9.28
C TRP A 60 -7.89 0.67 9.43
N SER A 61 -6.59 0.44 9.23
CA SER A 61 -5.88 -0.79 9.56
C SER A 61 -4.62 -0.47 10.37
N ASP A 62 -4.24 -1.33 11.31
CA ASP A 62 -3.13 -1.04 12.23
C ASP A 62 -1.80 -0.84 11.49
N SER A 63 -1.48 -1.69 10.51
CA SER A 63 -0.26 -1.54 9.69
C SER A 63 -0.43 -0.57 8.53
N GLY A 64 -1.54 -0.65 7.78
CA GLY A 64 -1.76 0.15 6.57
C GLY A 64 -2.31 1.57 6.82
N GLY A 65 -2.67 1.92 8.06
CA GLY A 65 -3.34 3.17 8.37
C GLY A 65 -4.68 3.30 7.64
N TRP A 66 -5.03 4.52 7.19
CA TRP A 66 -6.24 4.70 6.36
C TRP A 66 -6.02 4.11 4.97
N GLY A 67 -6.85 3.14 4.62
CA GLY A 67 -6.72 2.38 3.39
C GLY A 67 -7.99 2.35 2.56
N VAL A 68 -7.84 2.25 1.24
CA VAL A 68 -8.92 1.96 0.30
C VAL A 68 -8.58 0.68 -0.45
N VAL A 69 -9.56 -0.22 -0.63
CA VAL A 69 -9.44 -1.36 -1.56
C VAL A 69 -10.60 -1.31 -2.54
N ILE A 70 -10.27 -1.42 -3.82
CA ILE A 70 -11.23 -1.40 -4.93
C ILE A 70 -11.20 -2.77 -5.60
N ASP A 71 -12.38 -3.36 -5.77
CA ASP A 71 -12.61 -4.57 -6.55
C ASP A 71 -12.92 -4.17 -7.99
N HIS A 72 -12.06 -4.59 -8.91
CA HIS A 72 -12.20 -4.39 -10.34
C HIS A 72 -12.76 -5.66 -10.98
N THR A 73 -12.72 -5.74 -12.32
CA THR A 73 -13.26 -6.91 -13.03
C THR A 73 -12.42 -8.18 -12.82
N PHE A 74 -11.09 -8.07 -12.71
CA PHE A 74 -10.18 -9.23 -12.67
C PHE A 74 -9.21 -9.22 -11.49
N ASP A 75 -9.01 -8.07 -10.85
CA ASP A 75 -8.07 -7.86 -9.77
C ASP A 75 -8.67 -6.93 -8.71
N ARG A 76 -7.91 -6.72 -7.65
CA ARG A 76 -8.15 -5.67 -6.66
C ARG A 76 -6.96 -4.75 -6.59
N THR A 77 -7.22 -3.47 -6.36
CA THR A 77 -6.15 -2.54 -5.99
C THR A 77 -6.32 -2.04 -4.57
N ALA A 78 -5.20 -1.91 -3.85
CA ALA A 78 -5.19 -1.41 -2.49
C ALA A 78 -4.27 -0.19 -2.38
N TYR A 79 -4.69 0.80 -1.58
CA TYR A 79 -4.01 2.09 -1.40
C TYR A 79 -3.95 2.37 0.11
N PHE A 80 -2.76 2.43 0.69
CA PHE A 80 -2.55 2.58 2.13
C PHE A 80 -1.69 3.80 2.49
N HIS A 81 -1.56 4.03 3.80
CA HIS A 81 -0.87 5.15 4.43
C HIS A 81 -1.48 6.53 4.14
N ASN A 82 -2.78 6.60 3.88
CA ASN A 82 -3.46 7.85 3.52
C ASN A 82 -3.77 8.72 4.75
N ASN A 83 -3.88 10.04 4.59
CA ASN A 83 -4.35 10.93 5.65
C ASN A 83 -5.88 11.05 5.69
N GLN A 84 -6.53 10.96 4.53
CA GLN A 84 -7.97 11.17 4.38
C GLN A 84 -8.52 10.33 3.25
N LEU A 85 -9.72 9.78 3.46
CA LEU A 85 -10.46 8.98 2.48
C LEU A 85 -11.70 9.77 2.02
N PHE A 86 -12.04 9.67 0.73
CA PHE A 86 -13.20 10.36 0.12
C PHE A 86 -14.27 9.41 -0.40
N VAL A 87 -14.06 8.10 -0.22
CA VAL A 87 -14.95 7.06 -0.71
C VAL A 87 -15.32 6.10 0.41
N TYR A 88 -16.38 5.31 0.22
CA TYR A 88 -16.91 4.39 1.22
C TYR A 88 -17.25 3.02 0.59
N PRO A 89 -17.32 1.93 1.38
CA PRO A 89 -17.65 0.61 0.87
C PRO A 89 -19.01 0.57 0.14
N GLY A 90 -19.05 -0.11 -1.00
CA GLY A 90 -20.20 -0.18 -1.92
C GLY A 90 -20.28 0.95 -2.95
N GLN A 91 -19.45 1.99 -2.84
CA GLN A 91 -19.39 3.06 -3.83
C GLN A 91 -18.70 2.57 -5.13
N HIS A 92 -19.31 2.84 -6.28
CA HIS A 92 -18.65 2.67 -7.57
C HIS A 92 -17.77 3.88 -7.89
N VAL A 93 -16.57 3.66 -8.39
CA VAL A 93 -15.61 4.69 -8.78
C VAL A 93 -15.17 4.52 -10.23
N SER A 94 -14.85 5.63 -10.89
CA SER A 94 -14.25 5.61 -12.23
C SER A 94 -12.72 5.61 -12.14
N ARG A 95 -12.05 5.10 -13.17
CA ARG A 95 -10.60 5.25 -13.32
C ARG A 95 -10.20 6.72 -13.23
N GLY A 96 -9.19 7.03 -12.42
CA GLY A 96 -8.69 8.38 -12.18
C GLY A 96 -9.53 9.22 -11.22
N GLN A 97 -10.62 8.68 -10.67
CA GLN A 97 -11.40 9.37 -9.64
C GLN A 97 -10.57 9.52 -8.36
N LEU A 98 -10.62 10.71 -7.74
CA LEU A 98 -10.00 10.96 -6.44
C LEU A 98 -10.64 10.07 -5.36
N ILE A 99 -9.81 9.32 -4.64
CA ILE A 99 -10.27 8.39 -3.60
C ILE A 99 -9.69 8.71 -2.22
N ALA A 100 -8.49 9.29 -2.16
CA ALA A 100 -7.83 9.61 -0.91
C ALA A 100 -6.78 10.72 -1.08
N LEU A 101 -6.22 11.17 0.04
CA LEU A 101 -5.02 12.00 0.13
C LEU A 101 -3.90 11.20 0.78
N SER A 102 -2.72 11.17 0.15
CA SER A 102 -1.55 10.46 0.68
C SER A 102 -1.14 10.98 2.05
N GLY A 103 -0.45 10.16 2.82
CA GLY A 103 -0.05 10.50 4.17
C GLY A 103 1.11 9.65 4.66
N SER A 104 1.18 9.47 5.97
CA SER A 104 2.17 8.61 6.63
C SER A 104 1.52 7.88 7.81
N THR A 105 0.26 7.48 7.67
CA THR A 105 -0.50 6.82 8.75
C THR A 105 -0.22 5.33 8.82
N GLY A 106 -0.54 4.71 9.95
CA GLY A 106 -0.24 3.31 10.20
C GLY A 106 1.23 3.13 10.53
N ASN A 107 1.77 1.96 10.20
CA ASN A 107 3.21 1.77 10.20
C ASN A 107 3.74 2.48 8.94
N SER A 108 4.53 3.53 9.07
CA SER A 108 5.11 4.26 7.93
C SER A 108 6.20 5.18 8.45
N THR A 109 7.35 5.20 7.78
CA THR A 109 8.51 6.01 8.20
C THR A 109 8.52 7.41 7.58
N GLY A 110 7.65 7.65 6.59
CA GLY A 110 7.50 8.96 5.96
C GLY A 110 6.45 8.95 4.85
N PRO A 111 6.07 10.14 4.32
CA PRO A 111 4.97 10.24 3.38
C PRO A 111 5.17 9.45 2.08
N HIS A 112 4.25 8.53 1.81
CA HIS A 112 4.19 7.74 0.59
C HIS A 112 2.79 7.15 0.38
N VAL A 113 2.56 6.53 -0.77
CA VAL A 113 1.40 5.67 -1.02
C VAL A 113 1.90 4.26 -1.24
N HIS A 114 1.45 3.33 -0.42
CA HIS A 114 1.62 1.90 -0.66
C HIS A 114 0.50 1.42 -1.58
N PHE A 115 0.87 0.92 -2.75
CA PHE A 115 -0.05 0.47 -3.79
C PHE A 115 0.13 -1.02 -4.08
N GLU A 116 -0.94 -1.79 -4.01
CA GLU A 116 -0.94 -3.21 -4.36
C GLU A 116 -1.90 -3.49 -5.50
N VAL A 117 -1.53 -4.45 -6.36
CA VAL A 117 -2.47 -5.17 -7.22
C VAL A 117 -2.55 -6.59 -6.67
N ARG A 118 -3.75 -7.03 -6.31
CA ARG A 118 -4.02 -8.34 -5.74
C ARG A 118 -4.83 -9.15 -6.74
N ASP A 119 -4.27 -10.27 -7.18
CA ASP A 119 -5.00 -11.22 -8.00
C ASP A 119 -6.07 -11.92 -7.15
N LEU A 120 -7.28 -12.04 -7.68
CA LEU A 120 -8.39 -12.76 -7.02
C LEU A 120 -8.15 -14.28 -6.91
N LEU A 121 -7.05 -14.79 -7.49
CA LEU A 121 -6.72 -16.22 -7.59
C LEU A 121 -5.70 -16.69 -6.54
N THR A 122 -5.10 -15.78 -5.78
CA THR A 122 -4.23 -16.12 -4.65
C THR A 122 -5.00 -15.98 -3.33
N PRO A 123 -5.19 -17.07 -2.56
CA PRO A 123 -5.92 -17.06 -1.29
C PRO A 123 -5.33 -16.11 -0.24
#